data_AF-A0A6I3T9U5-F1
#
_entry.id   AF-A0A6I3T9U5-F1
#
_cell.length_a   1.000
_cell.length_b   1.000
_cell.length_c   1.000
_cell.angle_alpha   90.00
_cell.angle_beta   90.00
_cell.angle_gamma   90.00
#
_symmetry.space_group_name_H-M   'P 1'
#
loop_
_entity.id
_entity.type
_entity.pdbx_description
1 polymer ?
#
loop_
_entity_poly.entity_id
_entity_poly.type
_entity_poly.pdbx_seq_one_letter_code
_entity_poly.pdbx_strand_id
1 'polypeptide(L)'
;SALQRWLWRLPHLGRQLRTYQLARFTRTVAMLLKGGVPLVAALAMTEALLQQQALRGGLRAARLAISEGGALADCFGRHGLATDVGVRLLVVGERSGNLGETMEKIAAFYDEETARAVDWFSRSFEPLLMTVIGCLIGGIVILMYLPIFDLAGSIR
;
A
#
# COMPACT_ATOMS: atom_id res chain seq x y z
N SER A 1 -3.21 28.15 8.51
CA SER A 1 -1.90 27.64 8.94
C SER A 1 -1.29 26.77 7.84
N ALA A 2 0.03 26.82 7.65
CA ALA A 2 0.78 25.96 6.74
C ALA A 2 0.55 24.45 6.97
N LEU A 3 0.05 24.06 8.16
CA LEU A 3 -0.40 22.71 8.52
C LEU A 3 -1.44 22.09 7.56
N GLN A 4 -2.34 22.86 6.96
CA GLN A 4 -3.52 22.36 6.23
C GLN A 4 -3.27 22.04 4.74
N ARG A 5 -2.21 22.61 4.16
CA ARG A 5 -1.72 22.28 2.81
C ARG A 5 -0.58 21.27 2.86
N TRP A 6 -0.05 21.05 4.07
CA TRP A 6 1.05 20.15 4.41
C TRP A 6 0.56 18.81 5.03
N LEU A 7 -0.76 18.60 5.10
CA LEU A 7 -1.45 17.31 5.20
C LEU A 7 -1.25 16.52 3.89
N TRP A 8 0.03 16.35 3.58
CA TRP A 8 0.63 15.86 2.37
C TRP A 8 -0.12 14.68 1.80
N ARG A 9 -0.54 14.87 0.55
CA ARG A 9 -0.11 13.98 -0.53
C ARG A 9 -0.33 12.50 -0.18
N LEU A 10 -1.60 12.16 -0.04
CA LEU A 10 -2.15 10.80 0.01
C LEU A 10 -1.84 9.85 -1.18
N PRO A 11 -0.95 10.09 -2.17
CA PRO A 11 -0.33 9.00 -2.93
C PRO A 11 0.24 7.86 -2.09
N HIS A 12 0.84 8.13 -0.92
CA HIS A 12 1.46 7.04 -0.15
C HIS A 12 0.41 6.08 0.44
N LEU A 13 -0.67 6.61 1.03
CA LEU A 13 -1.80 5.79 1.51
C LEU A 13 -2.53 5.11 0.34
N GLY A 14 -2.74 5.82 -0.78
CA GLY A 14 -3.32 5.22 -1.99
C GLY A 14 -2.49 4.06 -2.54
N ARG A 15 -1.15 4.18 -2.52
CA ARG A 15 -0.24 3.11 -2.93
C ARG A 15 -0.34 1.90 -1.99
N GLN A 16 -0.40 2.12 -0.68
CA GLN A 16 -0.55 1.04 0.31
C GLN A 16 -1.89 0.32 0.18
N LEU A 17 -2.98 1.08 0.05
CA LEU A 17 -4.32 0.53 -0.20
C LEU A 17 -4.39 -0.26 -1.51
N ARG A 18 -3.68 0.18 -2.55
CA ARG A 18 -3.55 -0.56 -3.81
C ARG A 18 -2.78 -1.85 -3.61
N THR A 19 -1.60 -1.83 -2.96
CA THR A 19 -0.81 -3.05 -2.70
C THR A 19 -1.59 -4.06 -1.86
N TYR A 20 -2.34 -3.60 -0.85
CA TYR A 20 -3.21 -4.45 -0.05
C TYR A 20 -4.33 -5.12 -0.88
N GLN A 21 -5.01 -4.36 -1.75
CA GLN A 21 -6.02 -4.92 -2.66
C GLN A 21 -5.40 -5.94 -3.62
N LEU A 22 -4.22 -5.64 -4.16
CA LEU A 22 -3.49 -6.56 -5.03
C LEU A 22 -3.07 -7.83 -4.29
N ALA A 23 -2.64 -7.75 -3.02
CA ALA A 23 -2.29 -8.90 -2.19
C ALA A 23 -3.47 -9.87 -2.03
N ARG A 24 -4.64 -9.33 -1.70
CA ARG A 24 -5.86 -10.12 -1.54
C ARG A 24 -6.32 -10.71 -2.86
N PHE A 25 -6.26 -9.94 -3.94
CA PHE A 25 -6.57 -10.37 -5.29
C PHE A 25 -5.66 -11.52 -5.75
N THR A 26 -4.33 -11.34 -5.70
CA THR A 26 -3.37 -12.37 -6.15
C THR A 26 -3.43 -13.62 -5.28
N ARG A 27 -3.68 -13.49 -3.98
CA ARG A 27 -3.90 -14.63 -3.08
C ARG A 27 -5.10 -15.46 -3.50
N THR A 28 -6.24 -14.82 -3.76
CA THR A 28 -7.43 -15.57 -4.20
C THR A 28 -7.23 -16.18 -5.59
N VAL A 29 -6.58 -15.47 -6.51
CA VAL A 29 -6.21 -16.05 -7.81
C VAL A 29 -5.30 -17.27 -7.63
N ALA A 30 -4.28 -17.20 -6.77
CA ALA A 30 -3.39 -18.33 -6.49
C ALA A 30 -4.15 -19.55 -5.96
N MET A 31 -5.07 -19.35 -5.01
CA MET A 31 -5.91 -20.43 -4.45
C MET A 31 -6.77 -21.09 -5.53
N LEU A 32 -7.41 -20.29 -6.40
CA LEU A 32 -8.23 -20.81 -7.49
C LEU A 32 -7.40 -21.57 -8.52
N LEU A 33 -6.24 -21.04 -8.91
CA LEU A 33 -5.33 -21.70 -9.85
C LEU A 33 -4.80 -23.03 -9.30
N LYS A 34 -4.42 -23.07 -8.02
CA LYS A 34 -4.01 -24.31 -7.33
C LYS A 34 -5.15 -25.32 -7.22
N GLY A 35 -6.39 -24.84 -7.10
CA GLY A 35 -7.60 -25.65 -7.17
C GLY A 35 -7.97 -26.14 -8.57
N GLY A 36 -7.15 -25.84 -9.59
CA GLY A 36 -7.37 -26.26 -10.98
C GLY A 36 -8.32 -25.36 -11.77
N VAL A 37 -8.73 -24.22 -11.23
CA VAL A 37 -9.59 -23.27 -11.96
C VAL A 37 -8.77 -22.60 -13.07
N PRO A 38 -9.27 -22.57 -14.32
CA PRO A 38 -8.59 -21.88 -15.41
C PRO A 38 -8.36 -20.39 -15.12
N LEU A 39 -7.20 -19.85 -15.54
CA LEU A 39 -6.78 -18.48 -15.24
C LEU A 39 -7.83 -17.43 -15.57
N VAL A 40 -8.38 -17.44 -16.79
CA VAL A 40 -9.37 -16.44 -17.23
C VAL A 40 -10.63 -16.47 -16.35
N ALA A 41 -11.06 -17.65 -15.92
CA ALA A 41 -12.17 -17.81 -15.00
C ALA A 41 -11.82 -17.31 -13.59
N ALA A 42 -10.65 -17.66 -13.07
CA ALA A 42 -10.18 -17.17 -11.78
C ALA A 42 -10.10 -15.63 -11.72
N LEU A 43 -9.63 -14.99 -12.80
CA LEU A 43 -9.59 -13.53 -12.92
C LEU A 43 -10.99 -12.91 -12.92
N ALA A 44 -11.96 -13.53 -13.59
CA ALA A 44 -13.35 -13.05 -13.56
C ALA A 44 -13.99 -13.17 -12.16
N MET A 45 -13.76 -14.30 -11.47
CA MET A 45 -14.32 -14.55 -10.13
C MET A 45 -13.77 -13.59 -9.06
N THR A 46 -12.56 -13.09 -9.27
CA THR A 46 -11.84 -12.24 -8.31
C THR A 46 -11.96 -10.75 -8.58
N GLU A 47 -12.67 -10.34 -9.65
CA GLU A 47 -12.83 -8.93 -10.03
C GLU A 47 -13.42 -8.07 -8.90
N ALA A 48 -14.38 -8.63 -8.14
CA ALA A 48 -15.03 -7.92 -7.05
C ALA A 48 -14.07 -7.53 -5.89
N LEU A 49 -12.92 -8.22 -5.77
CA LEU A 49 -11.93 -7.94 -4.73
C LEU A 49 -11.15 -6.65 -4.99
N LEU A 50 -11.04 -6.22 -6.25
CA LEU A 50 -10.45 -4.93 -6.60
C LEU A 50 -11.52 -3.87 -6.31
N GLN A 51 -11.31 -2.97 -5.36
CA GLN A 51 -12.28 -1.92 -5.04
C GLN A 51 -12.14 -0.71 -5.97
N GLN A 52 -10.92 -0.43 -6.44
CA GLN A 52 -10.66 0.70 -7.33
C GLN A 52 -11.24 0.45 -8.73
N GLN A 53 -12.11 1.35 -9.20
CA GLN A 53 -12.74 1.29 -10.53
C GLN A 53 -11.72 1.14 -11.66
N ALA A 54 -10.58 1.84 -11.56
CA ALA A 54 -9.49 1.77 -12.54
C ALA A 54 -8.85 0.37 -12.61
N LEU A 55 -8.68 -0.32 -11.47
CA LEU A 55 -8.14 -1.68 -11.44
C LEU A 55 -9.15 -2.69 -11.98
N ARG A 56 -10.44 -2.54 -11.69
CA ARG A 56 -11.50 -3.39 -12.29
C ARG A 56 -11.54 -3.24 -13.80
N GLY A 57 -11.52 -2.00 -14.32
CA GLY A 57 -11.47 -1.72 -15.75
C GLY A 57 -10.22 -2.32 -16.41
N GLY A 58 -9.06 -2.14 -15.75
CA GLY A 58 -7.80 -2.75 -16.17
C GLY A 58 -7.84 -4.27 -16.18
N LEU A 59 -8.45 -4.91 -15.19
CA LEU A 59 -8.60 -6.36 -15.12
C LEU A 59 -9.49 -6.90 -16.23
N ARG A 60 -10.60 -6.21 -16.57
CA ARG A 60 -11.46 -6.59 -17.69
C ARG A 60 -10.71 -6.54 -19.01
N ALA A 61 -9.98 -5.45 -19.26
CA ALA A 61 -9.17 -5.29 -20.47
C ALA A 61 -8.04 -6.33 -20.53
N ALA A 62 -7.31 -6.54 -19.43
CA ALA A 62 -6.28 -7.57 -19.33
C ALA A 62 -6.84 -8.97 -19.60
N ARG A 63 -8.00 -9.30 -19.01
CA ARG A 63 -8.64 -10.61 -19.18
C ARG A 63 -9.01 -10.87 -20.64
N LEU A 64 -9.51 -9.86 -21.35
CA LEU A 64 -9.80 -9.96 -22.78
C LEU A 64 -8.52 -10.20 -23.59
N ALA A 65 -7.48 -9.39 -23.38
CA ALA A 65 -6.20 -9.53 -24.07
C ALA A 65 -5.54 -10.90 -23.81
N ILE A 66 -5.63 -11.41 -22.59
CA ILE A 66 -5.13 -12.75 -22.23
C ILE A 66 -5.93 -13.84 -22.96
N SER A 67 -7.26 -13.71 -23.05
CA SER A 67 -8.08 -14.68 -23.80
C SER A 67 -7.81 -14.68 -25.31
N GLU A 68 -7.28 -13.57 -25.84
CA GLU A 68 -6.84 -13.45 -27.24
C GLU A 68 -5.39 -13.94 -27.45
N GLY A 69 -4.72 -14.45 -26.41
CA GLY A 69 -3.37 -15.01 -26.48
C GLY A 69 -2.25 -14.04 -26.04
N GLY A 70 -2.60 -12.89 -25.47
CA GLY A 70 -1.63 -11.96 -24.89
C GLY A 70 -0.93 -12.54 -23.65
N ALA A 71 0.36 -12.21 -23.49
CA ALA A 71 1.14 -12.62 -22.32
C ALA A 71 0.58 -12.00 -21.03
N LEU A 72 0.45 -12.81 -19.99
CA LEU A 72 -0.09 -12.44 -18.69
C LEU A 72 0.71 -11.30 -18.05
N ALA A 73 2.04 -11.42 -18.06
CA ALA A 73 2.93 -10.44 -17.46
C ALA A 73 2.77 -9.05 -18.11
N ASP A 74 2.68 -9.00 -19.44
CA ASP A 74 2.52 -7.76 -20.19
C ASP A 74 1.15 -7.12 -19.93
N CYS A 75 0.09 -7.92 -19.94
CA CYS A 75 -1.27 -7.43 -19.66
C CYS A 75 -1.36 -6.87 -18.23
N PHE A 76 -0.78 -7.56 -17.25
CA PHE A 76 -0.78 -7.11 -15.86
C PHE A 76 0.06 -5.84 -15.66
N GLY A 77 1.22 -5.75 -16.33
CA GLY A 77 2.08 -4.57 -16.28
C GLY A 77 1.40 -3.33 -16.88
N ARG A 78 0.80 -3.46 -18.07
CA ARG A 78 0.11 -2.36 -18.77
C ARG A 78 -1.07 -1.79 -17.99
N HIS A 79 -1.80 -2.63 -17.27
CA HIS A 79 -3.00 -2.24 -16.52
C HIS A 79 -2.75 -1.99 -15.04
N GLY A 80 -1.50 -2.03 -14.57
CA GLY A 80 -1.15 -1.80 -13.17
C GLY A 80 -1.78 -2.82 -12.22
N LEU A 81 -1.95 -4.06 -12.66
CA LEU A 81 -2.48 -5.19 -11.87
C LEU A 81 -1.37 -5.92 -11.10
N ALA A 82 -0.12 -5.55 -11.32
CA ALA A 82 1.03 -5.98 -10.54
C ALA A 82 1.97 -4.80 -10.28
N THR A 83 2.86 -4.93 -9.31
CA THR A 83 4.05 -4.07 -9.18
C THR A 83 5.14 -4.55 -10.15
N ASP A 84 6.20 -3.76 -10.33
CA ASP A 84 7.32 -4.15 -11.20
C ASP A 84 7.95 -5.50 -10.79
N VAL A 85 8.01 -5.76 -9.48
CA VAL A 85 8.45 -7.04 -8.94
C VAL A 85 7.46 -8.15 -9.29
N GLY A 86 6.16 -7.88 -9.12
CA GLY A 86 5.11 -8.82 -9.49
C GLY A 86 5.12 -9.18 -10.98
N VAL A 87 5.32 -8.21 -11.87
CA VAL A 87 5.45 -8.45 -13.32
C VAL A 87 6.63 -9.38 -13.62
N ARG A 88 7.80 -9.14 -13.01
CA ARG A 88 8.98 -10.00 -13.21
C ARG A 88 8.74 -11.43 -12.75
N LEU A 89 8.05 -11.60 -11.61
CA LEU A 89 7.66 -12.92 -11.13
C LEU A 89 6.68 -13.60 -12.10
N LEU A 90 5.70 -12.85 -12.64
CA LEU A 90 4.78 -13.37 -13.64
C LEU A 90 5.48 -13.88 -14.90
N VAL A 91 6.50 -13.17 -15.40
CA VAL A 91 7.30 -13.66 -16.54
C VAL A 91 7.91 -15.03 -16.24
N VAL A 92 8.43 -15.23 -15.02
CA VAL A 92 9.00 -16.52 -14.59
C VAL A 92 7.92 -17.60 -14.48
N GLY A 93 6.77 -17.26 -13.89
CA GLY A 93 5.63 -18.17 -13.74
C GLY A 93 5.02 -18.59 -15.06
N GLU A 94 4.92 -17.66 -16.00
CA GLU A 94 4.38 -17.90 -17.34
C GLU A 94 5.29 -18.82 -18.16
N ARG A 95 6.62 -18.63 -18.08
CA ARG A 95 7.60 -19.51 -18.75
C ARG A 95 7.69 -20.90 -18.14
N SER A 96 7.52 -21.01 -16.82
CA SER A 96 7.58 -22.28 -16.10
C SER A 96 6.24 -23.03 -16.09
N GLY A 97 5.15 -22.41 -16.56
CA GLY A 97 3.80 -22.97 -16.49
C GLY A 97 3.23 -23.05 -15.08
N ASN A 98 3.89 -22.49 -14.07
CA ASN A 98 3.49 -22.59 -12.66
C ASN A 98 2.97 -21.25 -12.13
N LEU A 99 1.83 -20.82 -12.69
CA LEU A 99 1.19 -19.57 -12.31
C LEU A 99 0.60 -19.60 -10.90
N GLY A 100 0.13 -20.76 -10.42
CA GLY A 100 -0.44 -20.89 -9.07
C GLY A 100 0.59 -20.60 -7.97
N GLU A 101 1.77 -21.21 -8.04
CA GLU A 101 2.86 -20.94 -7.10
C GLU A 101 3.43 -19.53 -7.27
N THR A 102 3.52 -19.04 -8.51
CA THR A 102 4.00 -17.69 -8.78
C THR A 102 3.08 -16.62 -8.20
N MET A 103 1.76 -16.76 -8.37
CA MET A 103 0.78 -15.85 -7.78
C MET A 103 0.82 -15.86 -6.25
N GLU A 104 1.08 -17.02 -5.64
CA GLU A 104 1.27 -17.12 -4.19
C GLU A 104 2.53 -16.38 -3.73
N LYS A 105 3.65 -16.53 -4.44
CA LYS A 105 4.89 -15.77 -4.17
C LYS A 105 4.68 -14.27 -4.28
N ILE A 106 3.93 -13.83 -5.30
CA ILE A 106 3.55 -12.42 -5.47
C ILE A 106 2.68 -11.94 -4.31
N ALA A 107 1.70 -12.74 -3.88
CA ALA A 107 0.83 -12.39 -2.75
C ALA A 107 1.62 -12.29 -1.43
N ALA A 108 2.55 -13.21 -1.17
CA ALA A 108 3.43 -13.16 -0.01
C ALA A 108 4.31 -11.90 -0.02
N PHE A 109 4.88 -11.56 -1.18
CA PHE A 109 5.66 -10.33 -1.33
C PHE A 109 4.84 -9.06 -1.01
N TYR A 110 3.58 -8.99 -1.47
CA TYR A 110 2.71 -7.85 -1.16
C TYR A 110 2.31 -7.79 0.33
N ASP A 111 2.10 -8.94 0.99
CA ASP A 111 1.86 -8.96 2.44
C ASP A 111 3.07 -8.44 3.22
N GLU A 112 4.28 -8.85 2.85
CA GLU A 112 5.51 -8.35 3.49
C GLU A 112 5.70 -6.85 3.25
N GLU A 113 5.37 -6.35 2.07
CA GLU A 113 5.45 -4.92 1.77
C GLU A 113 4.42 -4.10 2.57
N THR A 114 3.20 -4.62 2.73
CA THR A 114 2.16 -3.98 3.53
C THR A 114 2.46 -4.05 5.03
N ALA A 115 2.95 -5.17 5.54
CA ALA A 115 3.37 -5.32 6.94
C ALA A 115 4.50 -4.34 7.30
N ARG A 116 5.54 -4.23 6.45
CA ARG A 116 6.63 -3.27 6.65
C ARG A 116 6.12 -1.82 6.67
N ALA A 117 5.12 -1.49 5.87
CA ALA A 117 4.53 -0.16 5.85
C ALA A 117 3.79 0.16 7.16
N VAL A 118 3.05 -0.81 7.70
CA VAL A 118 2.36 -0.68 8.99
C VAL A 118 3.36 -0.54 10.14
N ASP A 119 4.43 -1.33 10.15
CA ASP A 119 5.48 -1.24 11.17
C ASP A 119 6.18 0.12 11.15
N TRP A 120 6.51 0.62 9.96
CA TRP A 120 7.15 1.94 9.81
C TRP A 120 6.23 3.08 10.28
N PHE A 121 4.93 2.97 9.99
CA PHE A 121 3.92 3.91 10.47
C PHE A 121 3.83 3.88 11.99
N SER A 122 3.73 2.69 12.59
CA SER A 122 3.67 2.51 14.05
C SER A 122 4.91 3.08 14.76
N ARG A 123 6.11 2.84 14.23
CA ARG A 123 7.36 3.38 14.80
C ARG A 123 7.44 4.90 14.77
N SER A 124 6.72 5.55 13.86
CA SER A 124 6.70 7.02 13.76
C SER A 124 5.86 7.68 14.86
N PHE A 125 5.00 6.93 15.58
CA PHE A 125 4.20 7.47 16.68
C PHE A 125 5.03 7.78 17.93
N GLU A 126 6.06 6.98 18.22
CA GLU A 126 6.92 7.17 19.39
C GLU A 126 7.59 8.56 19.44
N PRO A 127 8.32 9.01 18.39
CA PRO A 127 8.92 10.35 18.39
C PRO A 127 7.86 11.46 18.36
N LEU A 128 6.70 11.23 17.75
CA LEU A 128 5.60 12.20 17.74
C LEU A 128 5.08 12.46 19.16
N LEU A 129 4.83 11.39 19.92
CA LEU A 129 4.39 11.48 21.32
C LEU A 129 5.45 12.19 22.18
N MET A 130 6.73 11.83 22.04
CA MET A 130 7.82 12.52 22.75
C MET A 130 7.88 14.01 22.42
N THR A 131 7.71 14.38 21.14
CA THR A 131 7.72 15.78 20.71
C THR A 131 6.55 16.56 21.32
N VAL A 132 5.35 15.99 21.34
CA VAL A 132 4.16 16.62 21.94
C VAL A 132 4.35 16.83 23.43
N ILE A 133 4.85 15.83 24.15
CA ILE A 133 5.14 15.93 25.59
C ILE A 133 6.20 17.00 25.85
N GLY A 134 7.28 17.01 25.08
CA GLY A 134 8.35 18.01 25.20
C GLY A 134 7.85 19.44 24.97
N CYS A 135 7.01 19.66 23.95
CA CYS A 135 6.38 20.95 23.71
C CYS A 135 5.46 21.38 24.85
N LEU A 136 4.67 20.45 25.41
CA LEU A 136 3.80 20.70 26.56
C LEU A 136 4.61 21.16 27.78
N ILE A 137 5.64 20.38 28.14
CA ILE A 137 6.50 20.69 29.28
C ILE A 137 7.24 22.01 29.05
N GLY A 138 7.82 22.21 27.87
CA GLY A 138 8.50 23.46 27.51
C GLY A 138 7.58 24.68 27.58
N GLY A 139 6.33 24.53 27.11
CA GLY A 139 5.32 25.58 27.21
C GLY A 139 4.98 25.94 28.66
N ILE A 140 4.80 24.93 29.53
CA ILE A 140 4.55 25.13 30.96
C ILE A 140 5.70 25.88 31.62
N VAL A 141 6.95 25.51 31.32
CA VAL A 141 8.13 26.18 31.86
C VAL A 141 8.15 27.65 31.46
N ILE A 142 7.94 27.98 30.19
CA ILE A 142 7.90 29.38 29.72
C ILE A 142 6.82 30.19 30.45
N LEU A 143 5.61 29.62 30.57
CA LEU A 143 4.49 30.24 31.31
C LEU A 143 4.82 30.49 32.78
N MET A 144 5.61 29.63 33.41
CA MET A 144 6.01 29.78 34.81
C MET A 144 7.06 30.89 34.99
N TYR A 145 7.98 31.07 34.03
CA TYR A 145 9.08 32.05 34.15
C TYR A 145 8.69 33.47 33.74
N LEU A 146 7.80 33.66 32.77
CA LEU A 146 7.34 34.99 32.34
C LEU A 146 6.90 35.93 33.49
N PRO A 147 6.01 35.53 34.41
CA PRO A 147 5.57 36.43 35.49
C PRO A 147 6.70 36.80 36.47
N ILE A 148 7.70 35.93 36.63
CA ILE A 148 8.88 36.21 37.46
C ILE A 148 9.73 37.32 36.81
N PHE A 149 9.91 37.27 35.49
CA PHE A 149 10.61 38.33 34.75
C PHE A 149 9.89 39.67 34.81
N ASP A 150 8.56 39.68 34.69
CA ASP A 150 7.76 40.90 34.80
C ASP A 150 7.85 41.53 36.19
N LEU A 151 7.80 40.70 37.25
CA LEU A 151 8.01 41.17 38.63
C LEU A 151 9.42 41.75 38.83
N ALA A 152 10.45 41.09 38.33
CA ALA A 152 11.83 41.57 38.44
C ALA A 152 12.07 42.89 37.69
N GLY A 153 11.39 43.10 36.56
CA GLY A 153 11.45 44.34 35.78
C GLY A 153 10.73 45.52 36.44
N SER A 154 9.71 45.26 37.25
CA SER A 154 8.93 46.29 37.96
C SER A 154 9.62 46.90 39.20
N ILE A 155 10.77 46.35 39.62
CA ILE A 155 11.52 46.78 40.82
C ILE A 155 12.64 47.80 40.48
N ARG A 156 12.50 48.58 39.39
CA ARG A 156 13.42 49.66 39.05
C ARG A 156 12.69 50.99 38.91
#